data_AF-A0A960QGN5-F1
#
_entry.id   AF-A0A960QGN5-F1
#
_cell.length_a   1.000
_cell.length_b   1.000
_cell.length_c   1.000
_cell.angle_alpha   90.00
_cell.angle_beta   90.00
_cell.angle_gamma   90.00
#
_symmetry.space_group_name_H-M   'P 1'
#
loop_
_entity.id
_entity.type
_entity.pdbx_description
1 polymer ?
#
loop_
_entity_poly.entity_id
_entity_poly.type
_entity_poly.pdbx_seq_one_letter_code
_entity_poly.pdbx_strand_id
1 'polypeptide(L)' 'MAWRALHCVCEHDGLSNNDLAHKLSISNRAAAGLVRSLRKKGMLKKSDESKTLAITQAADRHIFQDYE' A
#
# COMPACT_ATOMS: atom_id res chain seq x y z
N MET A 1 1.15 5.13 10.42
CA MET A 1 0.06 4.84 9.46
C MET A 1 0.53 4.30 8.12
N ALA A 2 1.59 4.86 7.51
CA ALA A 2 2.13 4.34 6.24
C ALA A 2 2.54 2.85 6.29
N TRP A 3 3.11 2.42 7.41
CA TRP A 3 3.53 1.02 7.64
C TRP A 3 2.34 0.04 7.65
N ARG A 4 1.22 0.39 8.30
CA ARG A 4 -0.03 -0.41 8.28
C ARG A 4 -0.61 -0.55 6.87
N ALA A 5 -0.51 0.50 6.05
CA ALA A 5 -0.96 0.44 4.66
C ALA A 5 -0.10 -0.51 3.81
N LEU A 6 1.22 -0.49 4.02
CA LEU A 6 2.14 -1.41 3.34
C LEU A 6 1.92 -2.86 3.75
N HIS A 7 1.78 -3.13 5.06
CA HIS A 7 1.44 -4.46 5.57
C HIS A 7 0.13 -4.98 4.97
N CYS A 8 -0.89 -4.13 4.94
CA CYS A 8 -2.19 -4.47 4.39
C CYS A 8 -2.11 -4.86 2.91
N VAL A 9 -1.34 -4.13 2.09
CA VAL A 9 -1.14 -4.45 0.66
C VAL A 9 -0.21 -5.67 0.48
N CYS A 10 0.70 -5.92 1.41
CA CYS A 10 1.55 -7.11 1.42
C CYS A 10 0.74 -8.39 1.71
N GLU A 11 -0.18 -8.34 2.68
CA GLU A 11 -1.01 -9.49 3.07
C GLU A 11 -2.10 -9.82 2.05
N HIS A 12 -2.51 -8.84 1.23
CA HIS A 12 -3.51 -9.06 0.20
C HIS A 12 -3.01 -8.55 -1.14
N ASP A 13 -2.55 -9.49 -1.96
CA ASP A 13 -2.26 -9.23 -3.36
C ASP A 13 -3.52 -8.72 -4.07
N GLY A 14 -3.37 -7.65 -4.86
CA GLY A 14 -4.48 -7.14 -5.66
C GLY A 14 -5.42 -6.16 -4.95
N LEU A 15 -5.02 -5.55 -3.84
CA LEU A 15 -5.85 -4.61 -3.06
C LEU A 15 -6.24 -3.35 -3.84
N SER A 16 -7.50 -2.96 -3.91
CA SER A 16 -7.88 -1.66 -4.48
C SER A 16 -7.70 -0.51 -3.49
N ASN A 17 -7.68 0.74 -3.98
CA ASN A 17 -7.67 1.92 -3.11
C ASN A 17 -8.85 1.96 -2.13
N ASN A 18 -10.01 1.47 -2.55
CA ASN A 18 -11.23 1.48 -1.73
C ASN A 18 -11.14 0.44 -0.62
N ASP A 19 -10.67 -0.76 -0.96
CA ASP A 19 -10.48 -1.85 0.00
C ASP A 19 -9.43 -1.47 1.04
N LEU A 20 -8.36 -0.77 0.62
CA LEU A 20 -7.35 -0.23 1.53
C LEU A 20 -7.96 0.82 2.49
N ALA A 21 -8.83 1.69 1.99
CA ALA A 21 -9.51 2.68 2.81
C ALA A 21 -10.41 2.02 3.87
N HIS A 22 -11.17 0.99 3.46
CA HIS A 22 -12.00 0.19 4.37
C HIS A 22 -11.16 -0.52 5.44
N LYS A 23 -10.09 -1.23 5.05
CA LYS A 23 -9.22 -1.97 5.99
C LYS A 23 -8.51 -1.05 6.99
N LEU A 24 -8.14 0.16 6.56
CA LEU A 24 -7.52 1.15 7.43
C LEU A 24 -8.54 2.02 8.18
N SER A 25 -9.84 1.86 7.93
CA SER A 25 -10.91 2.70 8.48
C SER A 25 -10.65 4.20 8.27
N ILE A 26 -10.21 4.57 7.06
CA ILE A 26 -9.94 5.96 6.64
C ILE A 26 -10.76 6.34 5.42
N SER A 27 -10.83 7.64 5.11
CA SER A 27 -11.48 8.10 3.88
C SER A 27 -10.70 7.68 2.63
N ASN A 28 -11.40 7.46 1.51
CA ASN A 28 -10.79 7.20 0.20
C ASN A 28 -9.80 8.29 -0.21
N ARG A 29 -10.04 9.55 0.17
CA ARG A 29 -9.12 10.67 -0.09
C ARG A 29 -7.82 10.52 0.69
N ALA A 30 -7.89 10.12 1.96
CA ALA A 30 -6.71 9.85 2.78
C ALA A 30 -5.94 8.63 2.27
N ALA A 31 -6.63 7.54 1.91
CA ALA A 31 -6.02 6.36 1.31
C ALA A 31 -5.31 6.69 -0.01
N ALA A 32 -5.93 7.46 -0.90
CA ALA A 32 -5.30 7.92 -2.13
C ALA A 32 -4.06 8.79 -1.87
N GLY A 33 -4.09 9.65 -0.85
CA GLY A 33 -2.92 10.43 -0.42
C GLY A 33 -1.76 9.57 0.09
N LEU A 34 -2.07 8.54 0.87
CA LEU A 34 -1.09 7.56 1.35
C LEU A 34 -0.48 6.77 0.19
N VAL A 35 -1.31 6.23 -0.71
CA VAL A 35 -0.86 5.50 -1.90
C VAL A 35 0.03 6.36 -2.77
N ARG A 36 -0.34 7.63 -3.00
CA ARG A 36 0.48 8.56 -3.79
C ARG A 36 1.85 8.80 -3.14
N SER A 37 1.88 8.97 -1.82
CA SER A 37 3.11 9.18 -1.06
C SER A 37 4.01 7.93 -1.08
N LEU A 38 3.43 6.75 -0.92
CA LEU A 38 4.14 5.46 -0.98
C LEU A 38 4.65 5.13 -2.40
N ARG A 39 3.87 5.44 -3.45
CA ARG A 39 4.34 5.36 -4.84
C ARG A 39 5.51 6.29 -5.11
N LYS A 40 5.46 7.53 -4.61
CA LYS A 40 6.57 8.50 -4.77
C LYS A 40 7.86 8.02 -4.11
N LYS A 41 7.75 7.25 -3.02
CA LYS A 41 8.88 6.58 -2.35
C LYS A 41 9.32 5.27 -3.02
N GLY A 42 8.68 4.87 -4.12
CA GLY A 42 8.98 3.62 -4.81
C GLY A 42 8.55 2.37 -4.05
N MET A 43 7.67 2.49 -3.05
CA MET A 43 7.25 1.39 -2.18
C MET A 43 5.97 0.67 -2.65
N LEU A 44 5.15 1.33 -3.48
CA LEU A 44 3.97 0.73 -4.09
C LEU A 44 4.03 0.87 -5.61
N LYS A 45 3.46 -0.12 -6.29
CA LYS A 45 3.05 -0.06 -7.71
C LYS A 45 1.54 -0.16 -7.78
N LYS A 46 0.98 0.45 -8.81
CA LYS A 46 -0.45 0.37 -9.14
C LYS A 46 -0.56 -0.21 -10.53
N SER A 47 -1.36 -1.26 -10.69
CA SER A 47 -1.75 -1.76 -12.01
C SER A 47 -2.88 -0.88 -12.53
N ASP A 48 -2.68 -0.24 -13.69
CA ASP A 48 -3.71 0.59 -14.32
C ASP A 48 -4.83 -0.28 -14.94
N GLU A 49 -4.53 -1.52 -15.33
CA GLU A 49 -5.51 -2.48 -15.88
C GLU A 49 -6.42 -3.05 -14.79
N SER A 50 -5.85 -3.39 -13.63
CA SER A 50 -6.59 -4.05 -12.54
C SER A 50 -7.07 -3.07 -11.45
N LYS A 51 -6.61 -1.81 -11.48
CA LYS A 51 -6.78 -0.80 -10.41
C LYS A 51 -6.29 -1.28 -9.04
N THR A 52 -5.45 -2.30 -9.01
CA THR A 52 -4.93 -2.92 -7.80
C THR A 52 -3.59 -2.33 -7.39
N LEU A 53 -3.29 -2.43 -6.10
CA LEU A 53 -2.06 -2.03 -5.47
C LEU A 53 -1.22 -3.28 -5.21
N ALA A 54 0.08 -3.14 -5.44
CA ALA A 54 1.07 -4.15 -5.13
C ALA A 54 2.28 -3.48 -4.47
N ILE A 55 2.89 -4.15 -3.49
CA ILE A 55 4.17 -3.70 -2.93
C ILE A 55 5.30 -3.89 -3.92
N THR A 56 6.30 -3.02 -3.87
CA THR A 56 7.54 -3.23 -4.64
C THR A 56 8.51 -4.09 -3.84
N GLN A 57 9.46 -4.71 -4.54
CA GLN A 57 10.56 -5.44 -3.92
C GLN A 57 11.40 -4.57 -2.95
N ALA A 58 11.39 -3.25 -3.13
CA ALA A 58 12.03 -2.31 -2.20
C ALA A 58 11.22 -2.12 -0.91
N ALA A 59 9.88 -2.12 -0.99
CA ALA A 59 9.03 -2.09 0.19
C ALA A 59 9.10 -3.40 0.97
N ASP A 60 9.11 -4.53 0.27
CA ASP A 60 9.23 -5.86 0.86
C ASP A 60 10.43 -5.94 1.81
N ARG A 61 11.63 -5.56 1.33
CA ARG A 61 12.85 -5.53 2.16
C ARG A 61 12.78 -4.58 3.35
N HIS A 62 12.04 -3.48 3.24
CA HIS A 62 11.87 -2.52 4.33
C HIS A 62 10.85 -2.99 5.37
N ILE A 63 9.81 -3.73 4.98
CA ILE A 63 8.82 -4.29 5.91
C ILE A 63 9.48 -5.36 6.80
N PHE A 64 10.42 -6.14 6.25
CA PHE A 64 11.12 -7.19 6.99
C PHE A 64 12.34 -6.72 7.81
N GLN A 65 12.82 -5.49 7.63
CA GLN A 65 13.97 -4.96 8.40
C GLN A 65 13.58 -4.32 9.74
N ASP A 66 12.34 -3.90 9.96
CA ASP A 66 11.86 -3.39 11.27
C ASP A 66 11.30 -4.50 12.18
N TYR A 67 11.51 -5.79 11.84
CA TYR A 67 11.06 -6.95 12.62
C TYR A 67 12.16 -7.62 13.46
N GLU A 68 13.37 -7.06 13.49
CA GLU A 68 14.46 -7.43 14.43
C GLU A 68 14.62 -6.42 15.58
#